data_AF-A0A212JZI7-F1
#
_entry.id   AF-A0A212JZI7-F1
#
_cell.length_a   1.000
_cell.length_b   1.000
_cell.length_c   1.000
_cell.angle_alpha   90.00
_cell.angle_beta   90.00
_cell.angle_gamma   90.00
#
_symmetry.space_group_name_H-M   'P 1'
#
loop_
_entity.id
_entity.type
_entity.pdbx_description
1 polymer ?
#
loop_
_entity_poly.entity_id
_entity_poly.type
_entity_poly.pdbx_seq_one_letter_code
_entity_poly.pdbx_strand_id
1 'polypeptide(L)'
;MKKILLICLFIIMSLLQASPQVAYAQDVESFVRDFYKWYLKQSLATDDLPVFDQAIFKYVCRCTAKRVQFDYKRGVGGDDADYYLKGQDVGRKDLENLMVGKSISVNESLSLVPVSMSYRKEYAAYVVVYVEKNKGHMCISKVERNIGFNRRAPVY
;
A
#
# COMPACT_ATOMS: atom_id res chain seq x y z
N MET A 1 -30.63 46.89 -21.65
CA MET A 1 -30.41 45.42 -21.72
C MET A 1 -28.93 44.99 -21.81
N LYS A 2 -28.01 45.76 -22.41
CA LYS A 2 -26.58 45.39 -22.51
C LYS A 2 -25.81 45.30 -21.17
N LYS A 3 -26.16 46.12 -20.16
CA LYS A 3 -25.44 46.17 -18.87
C LYS A 3 -25.70 44.94 -17.97
N ILE A 4 -26.89 44.35 -18.05
CA ILE A 4 -27.25 43.16 -17.26
C ILE A 4 -26.55 41.92 -17.83
N LEU A 5 -26.41 41.83 -19.15
CA LEU A 5 -25.70 40.74 -19.83
C LEU A 5 -24.20 40.68 -19.43
N LEU A 6 -23.56 41.83 -19.26
CA LEU A 6 -22.15 41.89 -18.83
C LEU A 6 -21.95 41.40 -17.39
N ILE A 7 -22.88 41.72 -16.49
CA ILE A 7 -22.79 41.32 -15.07
C ILE A 7 -22.94 39.80 -14.94
N CYS A 8 -23.85 39.18 -15.71
CA CYS A 8 -24.00 37.73 -15.75
C CYS A 8 -22.73 37.02 -16.27
N LEU A 9 -22.05 37.59 -17.27
CA LEU A 9 -20.81 37.00 -17.81
C LEU A 9 -19.66 37.01 -16.77
N PHE A 10 -19.56 38.06 -15.96
CA PHE A 10 -18.53 38.16 -14.91
C PHE A 10 -18.77 37.17 -13.75
N ILE A 11 -20.03 36.93 -13.37
CA ILE A 11 -20.37 35.96 -12.32
C ILE A 11 -20.02 34.53 -12.76
N ILE A 12 -20.26 34.19 -14.03
CA ILE A 12 -19.92 32.86 -14.58
C ILE A 12 -18.41 32.65 -14.63
N MET A 13 -17.62 33.66 -15.02
CA MET A 13 -16.15 33.58 -15.03
C MET A 13 -15.56 33.39 -13.62
N SER A 14 -16.22 33.92 -12.58
CA SER A 14 -15.79 33.80 -11.18
C SER A 14 -15.97 32.37 -10.62
N LEU A 15 -16.97 31.64 -11.13
CA LEU A 15 -17.26 30.25 -10.75
C LEU A 15 -16.34 29.23 -11.46
N LEU A 16 -15.67 29.63 -12.54
CA LEU A 16 -14.70 28.80 -13.27
C LEU A 16 -13.26 28.92 -12.76
N GLN A 17 -13.00 29.69 -11.69
CA GLN A 17 -11.74 29.59 -10.97
C GLN A 17 -11.71 28.27 -10.19
N ALA A 18 -11.42 27.18 -10.90
CA ALA A 18 -10.97 25.94 -10.32
C ALA A 18 -9.76 26.27 -9.45
N SER A 19 -9.98 26.28 -8.14
CA SER A 19 -8.88 26.37 -7.19
C SER A 19 -7.93 25.22 -7.53
N PRO A 20 -6.63 25.46 -7.74
CA PRO A 20 -5.70 24.36 -7.82
C PRO A 20 -5.75 23.66 -6.46
N GLN A 21 -6.53 22.58 -6.38
CA GLN A 21 -6.39 21.62 -5.30
C GLN A 21 -4.97 21.11 -5.47
N VAL A 22 -4.06 21.63 -4.64
CA VAL A 22 -2.78 21.00 -4.40
C VAL A 22 -3.15 19.63 -3.85
N ALA A 23 -3.23 18.65 -4.74
CA ALA A 23 -3.31 17.25 -4.37
C ALA A 23 -2.02 16.99 -3.61
N TYR A 24 -2.09 17.05 -2.28
CA TYR A 24 -0.98 16.65 -1.43
C TYR A 24 -0.62 15.23 -1.87
N ALA A 25 0.58 15.08 -2.42
CA ALA A 25 1.09 13.77 -2.79
C ALA A 25 1.03 12.91 -1.52
N GLN A 26 0.29 11.80 -1.59
CA GLN A 26 0.17 10.88 -0.47
C GLN A 26 1.58 10.44 -0.05
N ASP A 27 1.89 10.52 1.23
CA ASP A 27 3.17 10.01 1.74
C ASP A 27 3.20 8.48 1.68
N VAL A 28 4.40 7.93 1.59
CA VAL A 28 4.62 6.50 1.36
C VAL A 28 4.08 5.66 2.53
N GLU A 29 4.19 6.17 3.77
CA GLU A 29 3.69 5.51 4.96
C GLU A 29 2.16 5.44 4.97
N SER A 30 1.47 6.52 4.60
CA SER A 30 0.02 6.54 4.43
C SER A 30 -0.45 5.61 3.32
N PHE A 31 0.28 5.55 2.20
CA PHE A 31 -0.02 4.62 1.10
C PHE A 31 0.05 3.16 1.56
N VAL A 32 1.12 2.79 2.28
CA VAL A 32 1.26 1.43 2.83
C VAL A 32 0.20 1.15 3.90
N ARG A 33 -0.14 2.13 4.73
CA ARG A 33 -1.19 2.00 5.74
C ARG A 33 -2.55 1.71 5.09
N ASP A 34 -2.87 2.40 4.01
CA ASP A 34 -4.12 2.20 3.28
C ASP A 34 -4.18 0.82 2.64
N PHE A 35 -3.08 0.35 2.07
CA PHE A 35 -2.96 -1.02 1.57
C PHE A 35 -3.27 -2.05 2.66
N TYR A 36 -2.57 -2.01 3.81
CA TYR A 36 -2.79 -3.01 4.87
C TYR A 36 -4.17 -2.90 5.51
N LYS A 37 -4.72 -1.69 5.69
CA LYS A 37 -6.09 -1.53 6.16
C LYS A 37 -7.10 -2.18 5.22
N TRP A 38 -6.95 -2.00 3.91
CA TRP A 38 -7.81 -2.64 2.93
C TRP A 38 -7.59 -4.17 2.94
N TYR A 39 -6.34 -4.62 2.85
CA TYR A 39 -5.99 -6.04 2.75
C TYR A 39 -6.50 -6.83 3.96
N LEU A 40 -6.21 -6.36 5.19
CA LEU A 40 -6.66 -7.00 6.42
C LEU A 40 -8.19 -6.99 6.55
N LYS A 41 -8.86 -5.92 6.13
CA LYS A 41 -10.33 -5.88 6.13
C LYS A 41 -10.92 -6.92 5.19
N GLN A 42 -10.37 -7.05 3.98
CA GLN A 42 -10.83 -8.07 3.03
C GLN A 42 -10.56 -9.48 3.58
N SER A 43 -9.37 -9.73 4.14
CA SER A 43 -9.04 -11.00 4.79
C SER A 43 -9.98 -11.38 5.93
N LEU A 44 -10.58 -10.40 6.62
CA LEU A 44 -11.50 -10.64 7.74
C LEU A 44 -12.98 -10.70 7.33
N ALA A 45 -13.33 -10.16 6.16
CA ALA A 45 -14.72 -9.97 5.74
C ALA A 45 -15.23 -11.09 4.83
N THR A 46 -14.33 -11.79 4.13
CA THR A 46 -14.69 -12.78 3.10
C THR A 46 -13.82 -14.02 3.21
N ASP A 47 -14.35 -15.17 2.79
CA ASP A 47 -13.54 -16.38 2.59
C ASP A 47 -12.63 -16.28 1.34
N ASP A 48 -12.88 -15.27 0.48
CA ASP A 48 -12.05 -14.98 -0.68
C ASP A 48 -10.70 -14.39 -0.27
N LEU A 49 -9.63 -14.88 -0.91
CA LEU A 49 -8.28 -14.38 -0.66
C LEU A 49 -8.08 -13.00 -1.35
N PRO A 50 -7.71 -11.93 -0.61
CA PRO A 50 -7.56 -10.58 -1.20
C PRO A 50 -6.48 -10.49 -2.29
N VAL A 51 -5.57 -11.47 -2.35
CA VAL A 51 -4.61 -11.65 -3.45
C VAL A 51 -5.28 -11.73 -4.83
N PHE A 52 -6.51 -12.24 -4.92
CA PHE A 52 -7.26 -12.38 -6.16
C PHE A 52 -8.25 -11.24 -6.42
N ASP A 53 -8.49 -10.35 -5.44
CA ASP A 53 -9.33 -9.17 -5.59
C ASP A 53 -8.70 -8.19 -6.59
N GLN A 54 -9.50 -7.66 -7.54
CA GLN A 54 -9.01 -6.70 -8.53
C GLN A 54 -8.58 -5.37 -7.91
N ALA A 55 -9.10 -5.01 -6.74
CA ALA A 55 -8.70 -3.81 -6.02
C ALA A 55 -7.22 -3.86 -5.59
N ILE A 56 -6.57 -5.04 -5.59
CA ILE A 56 -5.13 -5.15 -5.30
C ILE A 56 -4.27 -4.34 -6.26
N PHE A 57 -4.71 -4.14 -7.50
CA PHE A 57 -3.99 -3.36 -8.53
C PHE A 57 -3.95 -1.86 -8.23
N LYS A 58 -4.75 -1.38 -7.26
CA LYS A 58 -4.63 -0.01 -6.74
C LYS A 58 -3.35 0.19 -5.91
N TYR A 59 -2.84 -0.89 -5.30
CA TYR A 59 -1.76 -0.82 -4.32
C TYR A 59 -0.49 -1.54 -4.77
N VAL A 60 -0.62 -2.64 -5.52
CA VAL A 60 0.49 -3.51 -5.87
C VAL A 60 0.84 -3.33 -7.34
N CYS A 61 2.15 -3.29 -7.65
CA CYS A 61 2.61 -3.20 -9.02
C CYS A 61 2.04 -4.38 -9.82
N ARG A 62 1.55 -4.13 -11.03
CA ARG A 62 0.79 -5.12 -11.81
C ARG A 62 1.56 -6.42 -12.02
N CYS A 63 2.84 -6.33 -12.34
CA CYS A 63 3.74 -7.49 -12.49
C CYS A 63 3.84 -8.30 -11.19
N THR A 64 4.04 -7.64 -10.05
CA THR A 64 4.09 -8.26 -8.73
C THR A 64 2.78 -8.95 -8.39
N ALA A 65 1.64 -8.27 -8.51
CA ALA A 65 0.33 -8.86 -8.22
C ALA A 65 0.07 -10.09 -9.10
N LYS A 66 0.35 -10.02 -10.40
CA LYS A 66 0.19 -11.17 -11.32
C LYS A 66 1.13 -12.33 -10.98
N ARG A 67 2.38 -12.04 -10.61
CA ARG A 67 3.35 -13.06 -10.18
C ARG A 67 2.87 -13.78 -8.91
N VAL A 68 2.44 -13.02 -7.90
CA VAL A 68 1.94 -13.59 -6.64
C VAL A 68 0.66 -14.40 -6.87
N GLN A 69 -0.30 -13.88 -7.64
CA GLN A 69 -1.51 -14.63 -8.01
C GLN A 69 -1.18 -15.96 -8.71
N PHE A 70 -0.17 -15.96 -9.59
CA PHE A 70 0.28 -17.18 -10.26
C PHE A 70 0.93 -18.17 -9.29
N ASP A 71 1.72 -17.69 -8.32
CA ASP A 71 2.36 -18.54 -7.31
C ASP A 71 1.33 -19.17 -6.35
N TYR A 72 0.28 -18.44 -5.95
CA TYR A 72 -0.85 -19.00 -5.19
C TYR A 72 -1.55 -20.11 -5.96
N LYS A 73 -1.83 -19.90 -7.27
CA LYS A 73 -2.49 -20.93 -8.11
C LYS A 73 -1.66 -22.20 -8.28
N ARG A 74 -0.34 -22.11 -8.13
CA ARG A 74 0.57 -23.25 -8.19
C ARG A 74 0.78 -23.94 -6.85
N GLY A 75 0.21 -23.43 -5.76
CA GLY A 75 0.47 -23.92 -4.41
C GLY A 75 1.91 -23.67 -3.94
N VAL A 76 2.62 -22.72 -4.56
CA VAL A 76 4.00 -22.32 -4.18
C VAL A 76 4.03 -20.93 -3.55
N GLY A 77 2.86 -20.45 -3.11
CA GLY A 77 2.70 -19.14 -2.49
C GLY A 77 3.40 -19.07 -1.13
N GLY A 78 4.60 -18.47 -1.14
CA GLY A 78 5.29 -17.85 0.01
C GLY A 78 5.41 -18.67 1.29
N ASP A 79 6.42 -19.53 1.42
CA ASP A 79 6.88 -20.09 2.71
C ASP A 79 5.75 -20.56 3.67
N ASP A 80 4.71 -21.23 3.17
CA ASP A 80 3.51 -21.65 3.91
C ASP A 80 2.79 -20.49 4.64
N ALA A 81 2.81 -19.29 4.08
CA ALA A 81 2.24 -18.07 4.65
C ALA A 81 1.70 -17.12 3.58
N ASP A 82 0.84 -16.17 3.97
CA ASP A 82 0.38 -15.14 3.05
C ASP A 82 1.54 -14.25 2.58
N TYR A 83 1.61 -13.96 1.28
CA TYR A 83 2.72 -13.21 0.70
C TYR A 83 2.83 -11.77 1.22
N TYR A 84 1.71 -11.09 1.48
CA TYR A 84 1.71 -9.68 1.88
C TYR A 84 1.72 -9.50 3.40
N LEU A 85 1.23 -10.49 4.14
CA LEU A 85 1.24 -10.47 5.61
C LEU A 85 2.47 -11.18 6.18
N LYS A 86 3.06 -12.12 5.45
CA LYS A 86 4.12 -13.03 5.92
C LYS A 86 3.71 -13.81 7.16
N GLY A 87 2.42 -14.07 7.34
CA GLY A 87 1.83 -14.86 8.42
C GLY A 87 0.74 -15.80 7.88
N GLN A 88 0.33 -16.77 8.70
CA GLN A 88 -0.68 -17.77 8.33
C GLN A 88 -2.08 -17.30 8.69
N ASP A 89 -2.25 -16.75 9.89
CA ASP A 89 -3.55 -16.34 10.40
C ASP A 89 -3.70 -14.82 10.39
N VAL A 90 -4.94 -14.37 10.12
CA VAL A 90 -5.34 -12.97 10.24
C VAL A 90 -6.39 -12.84 11.32
N GLY A 91 -6.06 -12.10 12.37
CA GLY A 91 -6.97 -11.77 13.45
C GLY A 91 -7.41 -10.31 13.41
N ARG A 92 -8.54 -10.02 14.05
CA ARG A 92 -9.01 -8.65 14.23
C ARG A 92 -7.98 -7.74 14.92
N LYS A 93 -7.16 -8.31 15.80
CA LYS A 93 -6.09 -7.58 16.49
C LYS A 93 -4.99 -7.11 15.56
N ASP A 94 -4.73 -7.80 14.45
CA ASP A 94 -3.72 -7.38 13.48
C ASP A 94 -4.11 -6.05 12.81
N LEU A 95 -5.41 -5.87 12.54
CA LEU A 95 -5.97 -4.61 12.05
C LEU A 95 -5.95 -3.51 13.12
N GLU A 96 -6.37 -3.84 14.35
CA GLU A 96 -6.43 -2.87 15.46
C GLU A 96 -5.03 -2.39 15.90
N ASN A 97 -4.02 -3.25 15.78
CA ASN A 97 -2.63 -2.98 16.16
C ASN A 97 -1.74 -2.68 14.94
N LEU A 98 -2.30 -2.40 13.76
CA LEU A 98 -1.52 -2.05 12.57
C LEU A 98 -0.68 -0.78 12.82
N MET A 99 0.63 -0.94 12.79
CA MET A 99 1.60 0.15 12.89
C MET A 99 2.49 0.17 11.66
N VAL A 100 2.52 1.32 10.99
CA VAL A 100 3.44 1.60 9.87
C VAL A 100 4.54 2.49 10.41
N GLY A 101 5.78 2.01 10.34
CA GLY A 101 6.95 2.76 10.77
C GLY A 101 7.43 3.76 9.73
N LYS A 102 8.43 4.56 10.11
CA LYS A 102 9.03 5.56 9.23
C LYS A 102 9.69 4.90 8.01
N SER A 103 9.44 5.42 6.83
CA SER A 103 10.02 4.90 5.60
C SER A 103 11.53 5.19 5.52
N ILE A 104 12.24 4.31 4.84
CA ILE A 104 13.65 4.44 4.48
C ILE A 104 13.72 4.61 2.97
N SER A 105 14.21 5.73 2.48
CA SER A 105 14.43 5.92 1.04
C SER A 105 15.70 5.20 0.62
N VAL A 106 15.58 4.23 -0.29
CA VAL A 106 16.74 3.58 -0.93
C VAL A 106 17.30 4.51 -2.00
N ASN A 107 16.40 5.10 -2.79
CA ASN A 107 16.67 6.14 -3.77
C ASN A 107 15.37 6.94 -4.03
N GLU A 108 15.40 7.81 -5.04
CA GLU A 108 14.23 8.63 -5.41
C GLU A 108 13.01 7.81 -5.82
N SER A 109 13.23 6.64 -6.44
CA SER A 109 12.20 5.78 -7.00
C SER A 109 11.80 4.61 -6.09
N LEU A 110 12.49 4.37 -4.97
CA LEU A 110 12.24 3.22 -4.09
C LEU A 110 12.33 3.60 -2.61
N SER A 111 11.31 3.23 -1.86
CA SER A 111 11.25 3.35 -0.40
C SER A 111 10.93 2.00 0.24
N LEU A 112 11.51 1.75 1.41
CA LEU A 112 11.21 0.60 2.26
C LEU A 112 10.35 1.06 3.44
N VAL A 113 9.29 0.33 3.74
CA VAL A 113 8.38 0.66 4.84
C VAL A 113 8.27 -0.53 5.79
N PRO A 114 8.75 -0.39 7.03
CA PRO A 114 8.56 -1.41 8.05
C PRO A 114 7.10 -1.41 8.56
N VAL A 115 6.50 -2.58 8.64
CA VAL A 115 5.11 -2.78 9.09
C VAL A 115 5.07 -3.79 10.23
N SER A 116 4.33 -3.43 11.27
CA SER A 116 4.07 -4.25 12.45
C SER A 116 2.57 -4.52 12.55
N MET A 117 2.21 -5.79 12.62
CA MET A 117 0.86 -6.29 12.85
C MET A 117 0.98 -7.37 13.92
N SER A 118 0.83 -6.98 15.19
CA SER A 118 1.10 -7.85 16.32
C SER A 118 -0.14 -7.99 17.20
N TYR A 119 -0.37 -9.20 17.72
CA TYR A 119 -1.42 -9.46 18.70
C TYR A 119 -1.20 -8.71 20.02
N ARG A 120 0.06 -8.55 20.43
CA ARG A 120 0.48 -7.70 21.56
C ARG A 120 0.74 -6.32 20.98
N LYS A 121 0.06 -5.28 21.45
CA LYS A 121 0.12 -3.90 20.92
C LYS A 121 1.51 -3.27 21.12
N GLU A 122 2.49 -3.82 20.43
CA GLU A 122 3.92 -3.56 20.51
C GLU A 122 4.42 -3.40 19.07
N TYR A 123 5.34 -2.46 18.88
CA TYR A 123 5.96 -2.27 17.57
C TYR A 123 7.01 -3.35 17.34
N ALA A 124 6.68 -4.34 16.51
CA ALA A 124 7.54 -5.43 16.08
C ALA A 124 7.44 -5.56 14.56
N ALA A 125 8.23 -4.78 13.83
CA ALA A 125 8.17 -4.74 12.38
C ALA A 125 8.85 -5.97 11.75
N TYR A 126 8.08 -7.05 11.60
CA TYR A 126 8.50 -8.28 10.92
C TYR A 126 8.19 -8.28 9.42
N VAL A 127 7.56 -7.25 8.89
CA VAL A 127 7.31 -7.08 7.45
C VAL A 127 8.00 -5.83 6.93
N VAL A 128 8.65 -5.93 5.77
CA VAL A 128 9.23 -4.80 5.04
C VAL A 128 8.61 -4.74 3.65
N VAL A 129 8.06 -3.58 3.32
CA VAL A 129 7.34 -3.32 2.08
C VAL A 129 8.21 -2.46 1.18
N TYR A 130 8.43 -2.91 -0.04
CA TYR A 130 9.17 -2.18 -1.06
C TYR A 130 8.15 -1.42 -1.91
N VAL A 131 8.23 -0.09 -1.89
CA VAL A 131 7.32 0.80 -2.61
C VAL A 131 8.08 1.52 -3.71
N GLU A 132 7.72 1.24 -4.96
CA GLU A 132 8.17 2.00 -6.12
C GLU A 132 7.39 3.30 -6.24
N LYS A 133 8.10 4.40 -6.54
CA LYS A 133 7.59 5.75 -6.71
C LYS A 133 7.89 6.22 -8.12
N ASN A 134 6.86 6.46 -8.93
CA ASN A 134 7.00 6.91 -10.32
C ASN A 134 6.01 8.03 -10.62
N LYS A 135 6.50 9.26 -10.82
CA LYS A 135 5.73 10.44 -11.28
C LYS A 135 4.38 10.63 -10.55
N GLY A 136 4.39 10.56 -9.22
CA GLY A 136 3.19 10.73 -8.39
C GLY A 136 2.34 9.47 -8.22
N HIS A 137 2.74 8.34 -8.81
CA HIS A 137 2.16 7.02 -8.57
C HIS A 137 3.05 6.19 -7.64
N MET A 138 2.44 5.40 -6.77
CA MET A 138 3.12 4.46 -5.90
C MET A 138 2.57 3.05 -6.11
N CYS A 139 3.45 2.05 -6.05
CA CYS A 139 3.00 0.66 -6.02
C CYS A 139 3.96 -0.22 -5.20
N ILE A 140 3.40 -1.24 -4.55
CA ILE A 140 4.17 -2.23 -3.81
C ILE A 140 4.77 -3.21 -4.82
N SER A 141 6.10 -3.25 -4.91
CA SER A 141 6.82 -4.13 -5.83
C SER A 141 7.27 -5.43 -5.17
N LYS A 142 7.47 -5.41 -3.85
CA LYS A 142 7.90 -6.58 -3.07
C LYS A 142 7.50 -6.45 -1.60
N VAL A 143 7.27 -7.59 -0.96
CA VAL A 143 7.09 -7.68 0.50
C VAL A 143 7.99 -8.78 1.02
N GLU A 144 8.77 -8.48 2.06
CA GLU A 144 9.68 -9.42 2.70
C GLU A 144 9.40 -9.54 4.19
N ARG A 145 9.73 -10.71 4.73
CA ARG A 145 9.82 -10.88 6.18
C ARG A 145 11.14 -10.27 6.64
N ASN A 146 11.08 -9.39 7.64
CA ASN A 146 12.25 -8.97 8.41
C ASN A 146 12.62 -10.11 9.36
N ILE A 147 13.38 -11.07 8.84
CA ILE A 147 14.00 -12.10 9.65
C ILE A 147 15.16 -11.38 10.34
N GLY A 148 15.04 -11.01 11.62
CA GLY A 148 16.09 -10.29 12.38
C GLY A 148 17.46 -10.99 12.45
N PHE A 149 17.61 -12.13 11.77
CA PHE A 149 18.87 -12.77 11.44
C PHE A 149 19.37 -12.32 10.06
N ASN A 150 20.52 -11.65 10.04
CA ASN A 150 21.26 -11.35 8.82
C ASN A 150 21.76 -12.67 8.19
N ARG A 151 20.95 -13.31 7.34
CA ARG A 151 21.32 -14.52 6.57
C ARG A 151 22.18 -14.20 5.34
N ARG A 152 23.02 -13.17 5.38
CA ARG A 152 24.13 -13.11 4.42
C ARG A 152 25.04 -14.29 4.79
N ALA A 153 24.91 -15.38 4.07
CA ALA A 153 25.97 -16.38 4.05
C ALA A 153 27.28 -15.62 3.77
N PRO A 154 28.38 -15.92 4.49
CA PRO A 154 29.68 -15.40 4.11
C PRO A 154 29.88 -15.71 2.63
N VAL A 155 30.14 -14.66 1.85
CA VAL A 155 30.52 -14.79 0.45
C VAL A 155 31.91 -15.41 0.47
N TYR A 156 31.96 -16.74 0.32
CA TYR A 156 33.18 -17.48 0.00
C TYR A 156 33.16 -17.82 -1.48
#